data_AF-A0A1B9JG37-F1
#
_entry.id   AF-A0A1B9JG37-F1
#
_cell.length_a   1.000
_cell.length_b   1.000
_cell.length_c   1.000
_cell.angle_alpha   90.00
_cell.angle_beta   90.00
_cell.angle_gamma   90.00
#
_symmetry.space_group_name_H-M   'P 1'
#
loop_
_entity.id
_entity.type
_entity.pdbx_description
1 polymer ?
#
loop_
_entity_poly.entity_id
_entity_poly.type
_entity_poly.pdbx_seq_one_letter_code
_entity_poly.pdbx_strand_id
1 'polypeptide(L)' 'MASPNTIYLVMIINIKLEEKVGFFKKLLNPKKLTVNVIDNSTQSHLQNFFVDLTAELIANYHINQKEVIFF' A
#
# COMPACT_ATOMS: atom_id res chain seq x y z
N MET A 1 -5.73 16.56 2.41
CA MET A 1 -4.83 17.02 3.48
C MET A 1 -4.28 15.77 4.16
N ALA A 2 -2.96 15.59 4.24
CA ALA A 2 -2.39 14.45 4.97
C ALA A 2 -2.68 14.64 6.47
N SER A 3 -3.23 13.61 7.11
CA SER A 3 -3.42 13.66 8.56
C SER A 3 -2.06 13.82 9.23
N PRO A 4 -1.90 14.75 10.20
CA PRO A 4 -0.69 14.79 11.01
C PRO A 4 -0.52 13.41 11.66
N ASN A 5 0.68 12.85 11.59
CA ASN A 5 1.05 11.52 12.11
C ASN A 5 0.66 10.30 11.27
N THR A 6 0.34 10.46 9.97
CA THR A 6 0.17 9.32 9.06
C THR A 6 1.37 9.17 8.12
N ILE A 7 1.88 7.94 8.01
CA ILE A 7 2.86 7.52 7.02
C ILE A 7 2.18 6.55 6.05
N TYR A 8 2.46 6.75 4.76
CA TYR A 8 2.05 5.83 3.71
C TYR A 8 3.28 5.07 3.21
N LEU A 9 3.28 3.74 3.37
CA LEU A 9 4.29 2.86 2.82
C LEU A 9 3.84 2.41 1.45
N VAL A 10 4.40 3.01 0.40
CA VAL A 10 4.13 2.63 -0.99
C VAL A 10 5.04 1.47 -1.38
N MET A 11 4.44 0.33 -1.74
CA MET A 11 5.17 -0.93 -1.95
C MET A 11 4.57 -1.74 -3.11
N ILE A 12 5.37 -2.63 -3.68
CA ILE A 12 4.88 -3.70 -4.58
C ILE A 12 4.72 -4.97 -3.74
N ILE A 13 3.59 -5.67 -3.89
CA ILE A 13 3.34 -6.92 -3.18
C ILE A 13 4.34 -7.97 -3.64
N ASN A 14 5.02 -8.57 -2.68
CA ASN A 14 5.93 -9.69 -2.91
C ASN A 14 5.87 -10.62 -1.69
N ILE A 15 6.52 -11.78 -1.81
CA ILE A 15 6.59 -12.80 -0.75
C ILE A 15 7.13 -12.27 0.60
N LYS A 16 7.85 -11.15 0.63
CA LYS A 16 8.41 -10.54 1.85
C LYS A 16 7.60 -9.33 2.34
N LEU A 17 6.39 -9.12 1.83
CA LEU A 17 5.56 -7.97 2.21
C LEU A 17 5.31 -7.94 3.72
N GLU A 18 4.91 -9.08 4.30
CA GLU A 18 4.64 -9.21 5.74
C GLU A 18 5.85 -8.83 6.60
N GLU A 19 7.02 -9.39 6.30
CA GLU A 19 8.26 -9.11 7.03
C GLU A 19 8.62 -7.61 6.97
N LYS A 20 8.50 -7.00 5.78
CA LYS A 20 8.78 -5.58 5.59
C LYS A 20 7.78 -4.70 6.34
N VAL A 21 6.49 -4.96 6.20
CA VAL A 21 5.43 -4.21 6.89
C VAL A 21 5.58 -4.34 8.40
N GLY A 22 5.84 -5.56 8.89
CA GLY A 22 6.10 -5.82 10.30
C GLY A 22 7.32 -5.07 10.83
N PHE A 23 8.42 -5.04 10.07
CA PHE A 23 9.61 -4.27 10.41
C PHE A 23 9.32 -2.76 10.50
N PHE A 24 8.66 -2.17 9.49
CA PHE A 24 8.36 -0.75 9.50
C PHE A 24 7.35 -0.37 10.58
N LYS A 25 6.31 -1.18 10.82
CA LYS A 25 5.35 -0.95 11.91
C LYS A 25 6.08 -0.96 13.26
N LYS A 26 6.98 -1.92 13.52
CA LYS A 26 7.80 -1.94 14.74
C LYS A 26 8.69 -0.71 14.89
N LEU A 27 9.36 -0.29 13.82
CA LEU A 27 10.24 0.87 13.80
C LEU A 27 9.48 2.18 14.07
N LEU A 28 8.24 2.30 13.56
CA LEU A 28 7.45 3.52 13.60
C LEU A 28 6.48 3.59 14.81
N ASN A 29 6.20 2.45 15.46
CA ASN A 29 5.34 2.36 16.65
C ASN A 29 5.71 3.32 17.79
N PRO A 30 7.00 3.54 18.15
CA PRO A 30 7.37 4.46 19.23
C PRO A 30 6.94 5.91 18.99
N LYS A 31 6.65 6.28 17.73
CA LYS A 31 6.29 7.64 17.33
C LYS A 31 4.77 7.87 17.27
N LYS A 32 3.94 6.88 17.67
CA LYS A 32 2.46 6.92 17.56
C LYS A 32 1.98 7.29 16.15
N LEU A 33 2.70 6.84 15.13
CA LEU A 33 2.38 7.09 13.73
C LEU A 33 1.43 6.02 13.21
N THR A 34 0.37 6.45 12.53
CA THR A 34 -0.48 5.54 11.73
C THR A 34 0.28 5.17 10.47
N VAL A 35 0.42 3.87 10.21
CA VAL A 35 1.12 3.35 9.03
C VAL A 35 0.12 2.67 8.12
N ASN A 36 -0.13 3.28 6.96
CA ASN A 36 -0.97 2.74 5.90
C ASN A 36 -0.08 2.16 4.80
N VAL A 37 -0.38 0.96 4.32
CA VAL A 37 0.35 0.30 3.25
C VAL A 37 -0.44 0.48 1.94
N ILE A 38 0.24 1.03 0.95
CA ILE A 38 -0.29 1.30 -0.37
C ILE A 38 0.38 0.33 -1.35
N ASP A 39 -0.43 -0.48 -2.01
CA ASP A 39 0.02 -1.32 -3.11
C ASP A 39 0.12 -0.52 -4.41
N ASN A 40 1.25 -0.65 -5.09
CA ASN A 40 1.54 -0.04 -6.39
C ASN A 40 2.02 -1.09 -7.41
N SER A 41 1.58 -2.33 -7.25
CA SER A 41 1.88 -3.42 -8.18
C SER A 41 1.17 -3.19 -9.52
N THR A 42 1.88 -3.49 -10.60
CA THR A 42 1.34 -3.40 -11.96
C THR A 42 0.91 -4.75 -12.52
N GLN A 43 1.06 -5.84 -11.76
CA GLN A 43 0.72 -7.21 -12.14
C GLN A 43 -0.43 -7.75 -11.29
N SER A 44 -1.21 -8.68 -11.85
CA SER A 44 -2.27 -9.36 -11.11
C SER A 44 -1.71 -10.12 -9.92
N HIS A 45 -2.37 -10.00 -8.77
CA HIS A 45 -2.01 -10.75 -7.58
C HIS A 45 -3.23 -10.87 -6.65
N LEU A 46 -3.19 -11.87 -5.77
CA LEU A 46 -4.23 -12.06 -4.76
C LEU A 46 -4.24 -10.89 -3.77
N GLN A 47 -5.44 -10.46 -3.40
CA GLN A 47 -5.63 -9.41 -2.39
C GLN A 47 -4.88 -9.78 -1.09
N ASN A 48 -4.11 -8.83 -0.58
CA ASN A 48 -3.30 -9.03 0.61
C ASN A 48 -3.87 -8.23 1.79
N PHE A 49 -4.05 -8.88 2.93
CA PHE A 49 -4.62 -8.28 4.13
C PHE A 49 -3.69 -7.26 4.80
N PHE A 50 -2.41 -7.19 4.41
CA PHE A 50 -1.47 -6.17 4.88
C PHE A 50 -1.57 -4.85 4.11
N VAL A 51 -2.38 -4.79 3.05
CA VAL A 51 -2.55 -3.61 2.19
C VAL A 51 -3.83 -2.88 2.54
N ASP A 52 -3.72 -1.57 2.77
CA ASP A 52 -4.85 -0.69 3.09
C ASP A 52 -5.46 -0.07 1.83
N LEU A 53 -4.64 0.19 0.80
CA LEU A 53 -5.06 0.74 -0.50
C LEU A 53 -4.46 -0.10 -1.64
N THR A 54 -5.31 -0.67 -2.49
CA THR A 54 -4.88 -1.53 -3.61
C THR A 54 -4.46 -0.71 -4.83
N ALA A 55 -3.57 -1.28 -5.66
CA ALA A 55 -3.17 -0.64 -6.92
C ALA A 55 -4.37 -0.40 -7.86
N GLU A 56 -5.35 -1.30 -7.85
CA GLU A 56 -6.60 -1.16 -8.60
C GLU A 56 -7.36 0.12 -8.20
N LEU A 57 -7.57 0.30 -6.89
CA LEU A 57 -8.29 1.45 -6.37
C LEU A 57 -7.55 2.76 -6.74
N ILE A 58 -6.22 2.80 -6.61
CA ILE A 58 -5.41 3.97 -6.94
C ILE A 58 -5.52 4.33 -8.41
N ALA A 59 -5.43 3.35 -9.29
CA ALA A 59 -5.51 3.58 -10.72
C ALA A 59 -6.91 4.05 -11.16
N ASN A 60 -7.98 3.63 -10.48
CA ASN A 60 -9.33 4.16 -10.70
C ASN A 60 -9.48 5.65 -10.34
N TYR A 61 -8.62 6.19 -9.47
CA TYR A 61 -8.56 7.63 -9.17
C TYR A 61 -7.69 8.42 -10.18
N HIS A 62 -7.00 7.75 -11.10
CA HIS A 62 -6.15 8.42 -12.07
C HIS A 62 -6.97 9.01 -13.23
N ILE A 63 -6.69 10.27 -13.59
CA ILE A 63 -7.45 11.08 -14.57
C ILE A 63 -7.60 10.39 -15.93
N ASN A 64 -6.64 9.53 -16.31
CA ASN A 64 -6.64 8.85 -17.60
C ASN A 64 -7.52 7.59 -17.68
N GLN A 65 -8.30 7.22 -16.64
CA GLN A 65 -9.35 6.17 -16.60
C GLN A 65 -9.17 4.96 -17.52
N LYS A 66 -7.94 4.52 -17.79
CA LYS A 66 -7.71 3.24 -18.44
C LYS A 66 -7.97 2.22 -17.35
N GLU A 67 -9.10 1.54 -17.46
CA GLU A 67 -9.43 0.39 -16.63
C GLU A 67 -8.19 -0.46 -16.43
N VAL A 68 -7.92 -0.82 -15.18
CA VAL A 68 -6.74 -1.59 -14.84
C VAL A 68 -6.91 -2.99 -15.43
N ILE A 69 -6.20 -3.27 -16.52
CA ILE A 69 -6.12 -4.61 -17.08
C ILE A 69 -4.92 -5.28 -16.44
N PHE A 70 -5.18 -6.07 -15.40
CA PHE A 70 -4.19 -6.99 -14.85
C PHE A 70 -4.13 -8.23 -15.77
N PHE A 71 -2.96 -8.49 -16.33
CA PHE A 71 -2.64 -9.73 -17.06
C PHE A 71 -2.03 -10.78 -16.11
#